data_AF-A0AAP2RHD5-F1
#
_entry.id   AF-A0AAP2RHD5-F1
#
_cell.length_a   1.000
_cell.length_b   1.000
_cell.length_c   1.000
_cell.angle_alpha   90.00
_cell.angle_beta   90.00
_cell.angle_gamma   90.00
#
_symmetry.space_group_name_H-M   'P 1'
#
loop_
_entity.id
_entity.type
_entity.pdbx_description
1 polymer ?
#
loop_
_entity_poly.entity_id
_entity_poly.type
_entity_poly.pdbx_seq_one_letter_code
_entity_poly.pdbx_strand_id
1 'polypeptide(L)'
;MIGMILCGGYGKRLKPYTDTIPAPLIEIKDNYTILDKQLFDFAAAGIDEVVLLTGYKSEMIKARYGKEFKGVRISYHEEDRPMGTLNAIKAGLEMVGGETDILVRNGDVVADVNLKKMVLRHVNSPYPATVFVTRMRSPYGIVELGDDKIKSFREKPFIDYHINGGIYCLSKNLPFQQFDGGNLEQTMFPMLAENGGLGYYKEDGVFWATVDTVRELDEVRKEYGNKTDKPWGYEKVLISTDKYLTKELFIRSGYQTSFHKHPRKDETMYIMKGVGYIEFEDHKEFFQMGDTIRIEPNVPHTIVATENTVLHEVSTPFLEDTVRIKDYYSVR
;
A
#
# COMPACT_ATOMS: atom_id res chain seq x y z
N MET A 1 -9.20 14.74 -5.53
CA MET A 1 -8.10 13.93 -6.05
C MET A 1 -8.67 12.62 -6.53
N ILE A 2 -8.27 12.15 -7.72
CA ILE A 2 -8.77 10.91 -8.33
C ILE A 2 -7.63 9.88 -8.36
N GLY A 3 -7.97 8.61 -8.15
CA GLY A 3 -7.01 7.51 -8.25
C GLY A 3 -6.83 7.05 -9.70
N MET A 4 -5.63 6.65 -10.08
CA MET A 4 -5.37 5.96 -11.34
C MET A 4 -4.50 4.73 -11.11
N ILE A 5 -4.79 3.63 -11.80
CA ILE A 5 -4.00 2.41 -11.74
C ILE A 5 -3.62 1.97 -13.15
N LEU A 6 -2.33 1.79 -13.39
CA LEU A 6 -1.77 1.31 -14.65
C LEU A 6 -1.92 -0.21 -14.77
N CYS A 7 -2.93 -0.65 -15.53
CA CYS A 7 -3.33 -2.05 -15.68
C CYS A 7 -3.09 -2.63 -17.08
N GLY A 8 -2.46 -1.88 -18.00
CA GLY A 8 -2.39 -2.25 -19.42
C GLY A 8 -1.24 -3.20 -19.83
N GLY A 9 -0.27 -3.44 -18.94
CA GLY A 9 0.92 -4.21 -19.27
C GLY A 9 0.68 -5.70 -19.53
N TYR A 10 1.42 -6.29 -20.47
CA TYR A 10 1.34 -7.72 -20.79
C TYR A 10 1.87 -8.66 -19.70
N GLY A 11 2.61 -8.15 -18.70
CA GLY A 11 3.19 -8.97 -17.63
C GLY A 11 4.08 -10.11 -18.11
N LYS A 12 4.85 -9.93 -19.21
CA LYS A 12 5.58 -11.01 -19.91
C LYS A 12 6.49 -11.86 -19.00
N ARG A 13 7.01 -11.30 -17.91
CA ARG A 13 7.90 -11.95 -16.93
C ARG A 13 7.16 -12.83 -15.90
N LEU A 14 5.82 -12.77 -15.86
CA LEU A 14 4.96 -13.57 -14.99
C LEU A 14 4.35 -14.79 -15.70
N LYS A 15 4.76 -15.09 -16.94
CA LYS A 15 4.32 -16.32 -17.60
C LYS A 15 4.68 -17.57 -16.78
N PRO A 16 3.81 -18.58 -16.68
CA PRO A 16 2.58 -18.77 -17.48
C PRO A 16 1.32 -18.11 -16.90
N TYR A 17 1.37 -17.48 -15.72
CA TYR A 17 0.16 -16.87 -15.12
C TYR A 17 -0.51 -15.87 -16.07
N THR A 18 0.29 -15.04 -16.71
CA THR A 18 -0.22 -13.99 -17.59
C THR A 18 -0.64 -14.47 -18.98
N ASP A 19 -0.59 -15.78 -19.27
CA ASP A 19 -1.17 -16.31 -20.51
C ASP A 19 -2.71 -16.34 -20.43
N THR A 20 -3.27 -16.53 -19.23
CA THR A 20 -4.72 -16.66 -19.03
C THR A 20 -5.35 -15.43 -18.39
N ILE A 21 -4.64 -14.75 -17.48
CA ILE A 21 -5.16 -13.58 -16.72
C ILE A 21 -4.22 -12.36 -16.84
N PRO A 22 -4.72 -11.12 -16.80
CA PRO A 22 -3.86 -9.94 -16.71
C PRO A 22 -3.21 -9.85 -15.32
N ALA A 23 -1.99 -9.31 -15.24
CA ALA A 23 -1.21 -9.24 -13.99
C ALA A 23 -1.96 -8.63 -12.79
N PRO A 24 -2.75 -7.54 -12.94
CA PRO A 24 -3.53 -6.98 -11.83
C PRO A 24 -4.54 -7.96 -11.20
N LEU A 25 -4.95 -9.02 -11.93
CA LEU A 25 -5.85 -10.06 -11.44
C LEU A 25 -5.14 -11.26 -10.82
N ILE A 26 -3.81 -11.24 -10.72
CA ILE A 26 -3.07 -12.30 -10.03
C ILE A 26 -3.39 -12.25 -8.54
N GLU A 27 -3.75 -13.41 -7.99
CA GLU A 27 -4.05 -13.58 -6.57
C GLU A 27 -2.76 -13.61 -5.73
N ILE A 28 -2.74 -12.73 -4.72
CA ILE A 28 -1.71 -12.66 -3.69
C ILE A 28 -2.12 -13.41 -2.41
N LYS A 29 -3.41 -13.68 -2.26
CA LYS A 29 -3.99 -14.70 -1.37
C LYS A 29 -5.39 -15.07 -1.90
N ASP A 30 -6.02 -16.10 -1.35
CA ASP A 30 -7.31 -16.62 -1.80
C ASP A 30 -8.34 -15.50 -2.04
N ASN A 31 -8.86 -15.45 -3.27
CA ASN A 31 -9.85 -14.46 -3.74
C ASN A 31 -9.44 -12.99 -3.59
N TYR A 32 -8.15 -12.70 -3.43
CA TYR A 32 -7.62 -11.36 -3.22
C TYR A 32 -6.42 -11.11 -4.13
N THR A 33 -6.64 -10.26 -5.12
CA THR A 33 -5.70 -9.92 -6.18
C THR A 33 -4.86 -8.69 -5.84
N ILE A 34 -3.83 -8.43 -6.65
CA ILE A 34 -3.06 -7.18 -6.59
C ILE A 34 -4.01 -5.98 -6.69
N LEU A 35 -4.96 -6.00 -7.62
CA LEU A 35 -5.89 -4.90 -7.82
C LEU A 35 -6.92 -4.76 -6.69
N ASP A 36 -7.32 -5.86 -6.03
CA ASP A 36 -8.14 -5.79 -4.82
C ASP A 36 -7.43 -4.99 -3.72
N LYS A 37 -6.13 -5.26 -3.50
CA LYS A 37 -5.29 -4.50 -2.57
C LYS A 37 -5.19 -3.03 -2.94
N GLN A 38 -4.95 -2.72 -4.20
CA GLN A 38 -4.76 -1.35 -4.64
C GLN A 38 -6.05 -0.51 -4.54
N LEU A 39 -7.19 -1.09 -4.91
CA LEU A 39 -8.50 -0.45 -4.73
C LEU A 39 -8.84 -0.28 -3.25
N PHE A 40 -8.54 -1.27 -2.41
CA PHE A 40 -8.70 -1.17 -0.96
C PHE A 40 -7.89 0.00 -0.38
N ASP A 41 -6.62 0.15 -0.79
CA ASP A 41 -5.76 1.24 -0.30
C ASP A 41 -6.28 2.62 -0.68
N PHE A 42 -6.75 2.78 -1.93
CA PHE A 42 -7.38 4.03 -2.38
C PHE A 42 -8.61 4.36 -1.55
N ALA A 43 -9.48 3.38 -1.36
CA ALA A 43 -10.69 3.56 -0.58
C ALA A 43 -10.36 3.92 0.90
N ALA A 44 -9.37 3.25 1.51
CA ALA A 44 -8.88 3.54 2.86
C ALA A 44 -8.18 4.91 2.98
N ALA A 45 -7.67 5.46 1.88
CA ALA A 45 -7.12 6.81 1.80
C ALA A 45 -8.20 7.89 1.56
N GLY A 46 -9.46 7.50 1.35
CA GLY A 46 -10.57 8.40 1.04
C GLY A 46 -10.67 8.75 -0.45
N ILE A 47 -10.05 7.98 -1.34
CA ILE A 47 -10.20 8.09 -2.79
C ILE A 47 -11.35 7.17 -3.21
N ASP A 48 -12.47 7.76 -3.61
CA ASP A 48 -13.70 7.06 -3.98
C ASP A 48 -13.94 7.00 -5.49
N GLU A 49 -13.10 7.64 -6.31
CA GLU A 49 -13.12 7.58 -7.76
C GLU A 49 -11.77 7.12 -8.30
N VAL A 50 -11.78 6.08 -9.14
CA VAL A 50 -10.59 5.48 -9.70
C VAL A 50 -10.76 5.23 -11.19
N VAL A 51 -9.72 5.58 -11.95
CA VAL A 51 -9.58 5.19 -13.35
C VAL A 51 -8.62 4.01 -13.45
N LEU A 52 -9.10 2.90 -14.01
CA LEU A 52 -8.26 1.78 -14.40
C LEU A 52 -7.82 1.98 -15.85
N LEU A 53 -6.51 2.17 -16.02
CA LEU A 53 -5.85 2.33 -17.32
C LEU A 53 -5.52 0.95 -17.86
N THR A 54 -6.48 0.34 -18.54
CA THR A 54 -6.48 -1.06 -18.96
C THR A 54 -5.97 -1.23 -20.39
N GLY A 55 -5.66 -2.47 -20.77
CA GLY A 55 -5.16 -2.84 -22.09
C GLY A 55 -5.27 -4.34 -22.27
N TYR A 56 -4.18 -5.08 -22.04
CA TYR A 56 -4.20 -6.54 -22.13
C TYR A 56 -5.30 -7.17 -21.26
N LYS A 57 -6.21 -7.95 -21.90
CA LYS A 57 -7.34 -8.66 -21.26
C LYS A 57 -8.23 -7.75 -20.40
N SER A 58 -8.50 -6.52 -20.87
CA SER A 58 -9.31 -5.50 -20.17
C SER A 58 -10.69 -6.03 -19.77
N GLU A 59 -11.27 -6.92 -20.57
CA GLU A 59 -12.59 -7.50 -20.37
C GLU A 59 -12.68 -8.28 -19.05
N MET A 60 -11.59 -8.95 -18.65
CA MET A 60 -11.55 -9.71 -17.40
C MET A 60 -11.55 -8.76 -16.19
N ILE A 61 -10.84 -7.64 -16.29
CA ILE A 61 -10.79 -6.61 -15.23
C ILE A 61 -12.18 -5.99 -15.09
N LYS A 62 -12.80 -5.57 -16.21
CA LYS A 62 -14.16 -5.02 -16.22
C LYS A 62 -15.19 -6.00 -15.66
N ALA A 63 -15.08 -7.28 -16.00
CA ALA A 63 -15.99 -8.32 -15.52
C ALA A 63 -15.91 -8.53 -13.99
N ARG A 64 -14.71 -8.45 -13.40
CA ARG A 64 -14.54 -8.62 -11.95
C ARG A 64 -15.01 -7.39 -11.14
N TYR A 65 -14.68 -6.19 -11.61
CA TYR A 65 -14.83 -4.98 -10.80
C TYR A 65 -16.04 -4.11 -11.15
N GLY A 66 -16.63 -4.26 -12.34
CA GLY A 66 -17.81 -3.48 -12.74
C GLY A 66 -17.59 -1.96 -12.65
N LYS A 67 -18.65 -1.20 -12.39
CA LYS A 67 -18.57 0.27 -12.24
C LYS A 67 -18.28 0.72 -10.80
N GLU A 68 -18.36 -0.20 -9.84
CA GLU A 68 -18.12 0.08 -8.44
C GLU A 68 -17.61 -1.19 -7.76
N PHE A 69 -16.56 -1.05 -6.94
CA PHE A 69 -16.02 -2.13 -6.13
C PHE A 69 -15.75 -1.63 -4.72
N LYS A 70 -16.42 -2.25 -3.72
CA LYS A 70 -16.26 -1.92 -2.29
C LYS A 70 -16.35 -0.40 -1.99
N GLY A 71 -17.28 0.30 -2.63
CA GLY A 71 -17.51 1.74 -2.44
C GLY A 71 -16.59 2.66 -3.26
N VAL A 72 -15.70 2.11 -4.10
CA VAL A 72 -14.90 2.86 -5.08
C VAL A 72 -15.60 2.84 -6.43
N ARG A 73 -15.93 4.00 -6.98
CA ARG A 73 -16.43 4.16 -8.35
C ARG A 73 -15.29 3.99 -9.33
N ILE A 74 -15.51 3.16 -10.35
CA ILE A 74 -14.49 2.74 -11.29
C ILE A 74 -14.87 3.14 -12.73
N SER A 75 -13.98 3.89 -13.35
CA SER A 75 -13.98 4.17 -14.78
C SER A 75 -12.83 3.45 -15.46
N TYR A 76 -12.95 3.18 -16.76
CA TYR A 76 -11.96 2.43 -17.51
C TYR A 76 -11.52 3.23 -18.72
N HIS A 77 -10.22 3.42 -18.86
CA HIS A 77 -9.62 3.84 -20.12
C HIS A 77 -8.88 2.64 -20.70
N GLU A 78 -9.29 2.15 -21.86
CA GLU A 78 -8.68 1.00 -22.52
C GLU A 78 -7.78 1.47 -23.67
N GLU A 79 -6.53 1.04 -23.66
CA GLU A 79 -5.60 1.27 -24.77
C GLU A 79 -5.51 0.04 -25.67
N ASP A 80 -5.58 0.24 -26.99
CA ASP A 80 -5.43 -0.84 -27.98
C ASP A 80 -4.01 -1.45 -27.99
N ARG A 81 -3.02 -0.64 -27.62
CA ARG A 81 -1.61 -1.03 -27.55
C ARG A 81 -0.91 -0.27 -26.42
N PRO A 82 0.13 -0.84 -25.78
CA PRO A 82 0.85 -0.13 -24.73
C PRO A 82 1.57 1.09 -25.30
N MET A 83 1.12 2.29 -24.91
CA MET A 83 1.71 3.56 -25.36
C MET A 83 2.69 4.16 -24.35
N GLY A 84 2.90 3.51 -23.19
CA GLY A 84 3.76 3.97 -22.10
C GLY A 84 2.99 4.67 -20.98
N THR A 85 3.60 4.76 -19.80
CA THR A 85 2.93 5.24 -18.57
C THR A 85 2.44 6.67 -18.70
N LEU A 86 3.20 7.56 -19.37
CA LEU A 86 2.83 8.96 -19.56
C LEU A 86 1.54 9.08 -20.39
N ASN A 87 1.45 8.32 -21.48
CA ASN A 87 0.29 8.37 -22.38
C ASN A 87 -0.98 7.84 -21.71
N ALA A 88 -0.88 6.72 -21.00
CA ALA A 88 -2.01 6.16 -20.27
C ALA A 88 -2.53 7.15 -19.21
N ILE A 89 -1.64 7.78 -18.45
CA ILE A 89 -2.01 8.77 -17.43
C ILE A 89 -2.62 10.01 -18.07
N LYS A 90 -2.04 10.52 -19.16
CA LYS A 90 -2.57 11.65 -19.92
C LYS A 90 -4.00 11.38 -20.38
N ALA A 91 -4.25 10.22 -20.97
CA ALA A 91 -5.58 9.85 -21.45
C ALA A 91 -6.60 9.67 -20.31
N GLY A 92 -6.16 9.08 -19.19
CA GLY A 92 -6.95 9.00 -17.97
C GLY A 92 -7.32 10.39 -17.42
N LEU A 93 -6.38 11.34 -17.44
CA LEU A 93 -6.59 12.71 -16.96
C LEU A 93 -7.59 13.47 -17.82
N GLU A 94 -7.50 13.33 -19.15
CA GLU A 94 -8.44 13.89 -20.11
C GLU A 94 -9.86 13.33 -19.90
N MET A 95 -9.99 12.03 -19.61
CA MET A 95 -11.28 11.37 -19.36
C MET A 95 -11.99 11.92 -18.10
N VAL A 96 -11.25 12.37 -17.09
CA VAL A 96 -11.81 12.91 -15.83
C VAL A 96 -11.84 14.45 -15.80
N GLY A 97 -11.70 15.10 -16.96
CA GLY A 97 -11.80 16.55 -17.12
C GLY A 97 -10.58 17.34 -16.64
N GLY A 98 -9.56 16.70 -16.07
CA GLY A 98 -8.32 17.36 -15.64
C GLY A 98 -8.50 18.42 -14.54
N GLU A 99 -9.56 18.35 -13.74
CA GLU A 99 -9.89 19.41 -12.76
C GLU A 99 -9.26 19.22 -11.38
N THR A 100 -8.69 18.04 -11.09
CA THR A 100 -8.09 17.70 -9.80
C THR A 100 -6.77 16.96 -9.97
N ASP A 101 -5.88 17.07 -8.97
CA ASP A 101 -4.66 16.28 -8.91
C ASP A 101 -4.98 14.79 -8.83
N ILE A 102 -4.03 13.96 -9.26
CA ILE A 102 -4.22 12.51 -9.37
C ILE A 102 -3.22 11.74 -8.52
N LEU A 103 -3.67 10.63 -7.95
CA LEU A 103 -2.84 9.64 -7.26
C LEU A 103 -2.72 8.40 -8.14
N VAL A 104 -1.54 8.15 -8.68
CA VAL A 104 -1.26 7.09 -9.65
C VAL A 104 -0.53 5.94 -8.98
N ARG A 105 -0.87 4.69 -9.34
CA ARG A 105 -0.10 3.48 -8.99
C ARG A 105 0.23 2.65 -10.22
N ASN A 106 1.43 2.09 -10.22
CA ASN A 106 1.76 0.99 -11.12
C ASN A 106 0.97 -0.26 -10.69
N GLY A 107 0.30 -0.94 -11.63
CA GLY A 107 -0.61 -2.07 -11.33
C GLY A 107 0.07 -3.36 -10.85
N ASP A 108 1.40 -3.38 -10.81
CA ASP A 108 2.24 -4.47 -10.32
C ASP A 108 2.80 -4.21 -8.92
N VAL A 109 2.55 -3.04 -8.31
CA VAL A 109 3.10 -2.68 -6.99
C VAL A 109 2.13 -3.03 -5.86
N VAL A 110 2.62 -3.81 -4.89
CA VAL A 110 1.98 -4.08 -3.60
C VAL A 110 2.77 -3.39 -2.49
N ALA A 111 2.09 -2.53 -1.71
CA ALA A 111 2.75 -1.74 -0.68
C ALA A 111 1.81 -1.36 0.48
N ASP A 112 2.36 -1.15 1.68
CA ASP A 112 1.63 -0.72 2.88
C ASP A 112 1.72 0.79 3.16
N VAL A 113 2.24 1.54 2.19
CA VAL A 113 2.48 2.99 2.28
C VAL A 113 1.24 3.77 2.74
N ASN A 114 1.46 4.82 3.53
CA ASN A 114 0.40 5.72 3.96
C ASN A 114 0.06 6.74 2.85
N LEU A 115 -0.88 6.36 1.98
CA LEU A 115 -1.32 7.19 0.85
C LEU A 115 -1.92 8.52 1.31
N LYS A 116 -2.69 8.54 2.41
CA LYS A 116 -3.27 9.79 2.93
C LYS A 116 -2.18 10.80 3.33
N LYS A 117 -1.12 10.34 4.00
CA LYS A 117 0.03 11.18 4.37
C LYS A 117 0.83 11.62 3.15
N MET A 118 0.99 10.75 2.15
CA MET A 118 1.62 11.09 0.87
C MET A 118 0.84 12.20 0.13
N VAL A 119 -0.48 12.07 0.03
CA VAL A 119 -1.36 13.08 -0.58
C VAL A 119 -1.29 14.40 0.17
N LEU A 120 -1.38 14.36 1.51
CA LEU A 120 -1.28 15.57 2.33
C LEU A 120 0.07 16.27 2.14
N ARG A 121 1.17 15.51 2.06
CA ARG A 121 2.49 16.07 1.76
C ARG A 121 2.53 16.73 0.38
N HIS A 122 1.99 16.07 -0.64
CA HIS A 122 1.95 16.60 -2.00
C HIS A 122 1.23 17.95 -2.05
N VAL A 123 0.00 18.01 -1.53
CA VAL A 123 -0.85 19.21 -1.51
C VAL A 123 -0.20 20.37 -0.75
N ASN A 124 0.56 20.08 0.31
CA ASN A 124 1.26 21.09 1.11
C ASN A 124 2.71 21.36 0.65
N SER A 125 3.11 20.87 -0.51
CA SER A 125 4.46 21.05 -1.06
C SER A 125 4.45 21.95 -2.29
N PRO A 126 5.58 22.60 -2.62
CA PRO A 126 5.70 23.34 -3.88
C PRO A 126 5.90 22.42 -5.10
N TYR A 127 5.93 21.10 -4.92
CA TYR A 127 6.32 20.16 -5.97
C TYR A 127 5.10 19.73 -6.81
N PRO A 128 5.05 20.04 -8.12
CA PRO A 128 3.95 19.61 -8.98
C PRO A 128 3.88 18.08 -9.17
N ALA A 129 4.94 17.35 -8.84
CA ALA A 129 4.92 15.89 -8.77
C ALA A 129 5.57 15.41 -7.47
N THR A 130 5.05 14.34 -6.88
CA THR A 130 5.63 13.68 -5.71
C THR A 130 5.70 12.17 -5.94
N VAL A 131 6.91 11.61 -5.86
CA VAL A 131 7.16 10.18 -6.07
C VAL A 131 7.34 9.48 -4.73
N PHE A 132 6.66 8.35 -4.53
CA PHE A 132 7.00 7.46 -3.43
C PHE A 132 8.34 6.79 -3.72
N VAL A 133 9.29 6.91 -2.78
CA VAL A 133 10.60 6.28 -2.88
C VAL A 133 10.80 5.28 -1.75
N THR A 134 11.39 4.14 -2.08
CA THR A 134 11.70 3.06 -1.13
C THR A 134 13.17 2.70 -1.20
N ARG A 135 13.70 2.08 -0.14
CA ARG A 135 15.09 1.63 -0.13
C ARG A 135 15.26 0.40 -1.01
N MET A 136 16.30 0.40 -1.84
CA MET A 136 16.65 -0.75 -2.63
C MET A 136 17.12 -1.89 -1.72
N ARG A 137 16.49 -3.06 -1.87
CA ARG A 137 17.06 -4.32 -1.41
C ARG A 137 17.89 -4.88 -2.55
N SER A 138 19.16 -5.17 -2.30
CA SER A 138 20.01 -5.76 -3.33
C SER A 138 19.42 -7.11 -3.76
N PRO A 139 19.26 -7.37 -5.08
CA PRO A 139 18.87 -8.69 -5.57
C PRO A 139 19.99 -9.73 -5.42
N TYR A 140 21.21 -9.28 -5.09
CA TYR A 140 22.42 -10.09 -4.95
C TYR A 140 23.05 -9.92 -3.55
N GLY A 141 23.91 -10.87 -3.17
CA GLY A 141 24.83 -10.69 -2.05
C GLY A 141 25.84 -9.58 -2.33
N ILE A 142 26.06 -8.69 -1.36
CA ILE A 142 27.05 -7.62 -1.43
C ILE A 142 28.28 -8.03 -0.64
N VAL A 143 29.43 -7.97 -1.29
CA VAL A 143 30.73 -8.30 -0.70
C VAL A 143 31.60 -7.05 -0.55
N GLU A 144 32.36 -6.99 0.55
CA GLU A 144 33.43 -6.01 0.73
C GLU A 144 34.77 -6.72 0.55
N LEU A 145 35.61 -6.19 -0.35
CA LEU A 145 36.90 -6.78 -0.67
C LEU A 145 37.99 -6.25 0.28
N GLY A 146 38.82 -7.16 0.78
CA GLY A 146 40.15 -6.85 1.32
C GLY A 146 41.24 -7.11 0.28
N ASP A 147 42.49 -7.15 0.74
CA ASP A 147 43.64 -7.28 -0.16
C ASP A 147 43.67 -8.64 -0.88
N ASP A 148 43.40 -9.73 -0.16
CA ASP A 148 43.41 -11.11 -0.68
C ASP A 148 42.17 -11.96 -0.26
N LYS A 149 41.22 -11.37 0.47
CA LYS A 149 40.03 -12.05 1.00
C LYS A 149 38.79 -11.17 1.05
N ILE A 150 37.62 -11.78 1.13
CA ILE A 150 36.36 -11.09 1.43
C ILE A 150 36.35 -10.68 2.91
N LYS A 151 36.13 -9.39 3.19
CA LYS A 151 36.00 -8.84 4.55
C LYS A 151 34.60 -9.03 5.12
N SER A 152 33.57 -8.88 4.29
CA SER A 152 32.16 -8.98 4.68
C SER A 152 31.34 -9.54 3.52
N PHE A 153 30.39 -10.41 3.84
CA PHE A 153 29.36 -10.88 2.92
C PHE A 153 27.99 -10.59 3.53
N ARG A 154 27.15 -9.83 2.83
CA ARG A 154 25.78 -9.53 3.25
C ARG A 154 24.82 -10.03 2.18
N GLU A 155 23.97 -11.00 2.51
CA GLU A 155 22.98 -11.53 1.56
C GLU A 155 21.78 -10.59 1.45
N LYS A 156 21.49 -10.11 0.24
CA LYS A 156 20.35 -9.23 -0.09
C LYS A 156 20.08 -8.11 0.92
N PRO A 157 21.10 -7.33 1.34
CA PRO A 157 20.93 -6.25 2.29
C PRO A 157 20.11 -5.12 1.66
N PHE A 158 19.49 -4.31 2.50
CA PHE A 158 19.12 -2.97 2.10
C PHE A 158 20.39 -2.14 1.89
N ILE A 159 20.50 -1.48 0.74
CA ILE A 159 21.61 -0.59 0.42
C ILE A 159 21.17 0.87 0.56
N ASP A 160 22.14 1.79 0.51
CA ASP A 160 21.88 3.24 0.62
C ASP A 160 21.56 3.84 -0.76
N TYR A 161 20.58 3.23 -1.41
CA TYR A 161 19.99 3.73 -2.64
C TYR A 161 18.47 3.73 -2.49
N HIS A 162 17.83 4.76 -3.02
CA HIS A 162 16.39 4.84 -3.14
C HIS A 162 15.98 4.57 -4.57
N ILE A 163 14.90 3.83 -4.72
CA ILE A 163 14.30 3.49 -6.01
C ILE A 163 12.88 4.04 -6.08
N ASN A 164 12.41 4.22 -7.30
CA ASN A 164 11.02 4.56 -7.58
C ASN A 164 10.09 3.45 -7.04
N GLY A 165 9.19 3.81 -6.14
CA GLY A 165 8.22 2.90 -5.53
C GLY A 165 6.94 2.69 -6.35
N GLY A 166 6.80 3.30 -7.53
CA GLY A 166 5.67 3.09 -8.45
C GLY A 166 4.35 3.69 -7.97
N ILE A 167 4.41 4.75 -7.15
CA ILE A 167 3.25 5.49 -6.65
C ILE A 167 3.55 6.97 -6.75
N TYR A 168 2.62 7.75 -7.31
CA TYR A 168 2.86 9.14 -7.69
C TYR A 168 1.67 10.03 -7.35
N CYS A 169 1.90 11.19 -6.74
CA CYS A 169 0.93 12.29 -6.77
C CYS A 169 1.34 13.26 -7.87
N LEU A 170 0.44 13.55 -8.80
CA LEU A 170 0.70 14.39 -9.96
C LEU A 170 -0.31 15.53 -10.00
N SER A 171 0.18 16.76 -10.12
CA SER A 171 -0.70 17.90 -10.28
C SER A 171 -1.38 17.89 -11.64
N LYS A 172 -2.64 18.31 -11.68
CA LYS A 172 -3.39 18.51 -12.93
C LYS A 172 -2.73 19.49 -13.90
N ASN A 173 -1.91 20.41 -13.39
CA ASN A 173 -1.26 21.46 -14.18
C ASN A 173 0.08 21.02 -14.79
N LEU A 174 0.47 19.76 -14.63
CA LEU A 174 1.69 19.25 -15.24
C LEU A 174 1.61 19.33 -16.77
N PRO A 175 2.74 19.59 -17.45
CA PRO A 175 2.75 19.86 -18.88
C PRO A 175 2.72 18.56 -19.71
N PHE A 176 1.72 17.70 -19.51
CA PHE A 176 1.57 16.43 -20.24
C PHE A 176 1.56 16.62 -21.77
N GLN A 177 1.11 17.77 -22.25
CA GLN A 177 1.05 18.09 -23.69
C GLN A 177 2.41 18.39 -24.32
N GLN A 178 3.47 18.64 -23.52
CA GLN A 178 4.83 18.86 -24.05
C GLN A 178 5.54 17.57 -24.48
N PHE A 179 4.95 16.41 -24.18
CA PHE A 179 5.54 15.11 -24.45
C PHE A 179 4.76 14.40 -25.55
N ASP A 180 5.47 13.95 -26.60
CA ASP A 180 4.91 13.15 -27.70
C ASP A 180 4.54 11.72 -27.26
N GLY A 181 4.99 11.30 -26.07
CA GLY A 181 4.61 10.05 -25.44
C GLY A 181 5.72 9.40 -24.62
N GLY A 182 5.50 8.14 -24.24
CA GLY A 182 6.49 7.30 -23.56
C GLY A 182 6.20 7.07 -22.07
N ASN A 183 7.26 6.90 -21.28
CA ASN A 183 7.17 6.62 -19.86
C ASN A 183 7.50 7.87 -19.04
N LEU A 184 6.72 8.14 -17.99
CA LEU A 184 6.98 9.25 -17.05
C LEU A 184 8.41 9.20 -16.50
N GLU A 185 8.87 8.00 -16.18
CA GLU A 185 10.17 7.71 -15.58
C GLU A 185 11.35 8.07 -16.48
N GLN A 186 11.13 8.14 -17.80
CA GLN A 186 12.16 8.42 -18.80
C GLN A 186 12.05 9.83 -19.40
N THR A 187 10.99 10.56 -19.07
CA THR A 187 10.66 11.84 -19.72
C THR A 187 10.39 12.92 -18.68
N MET A 188 9.17 12.99 -18.14
CA MET A 188 8.73 14.05 -17.25
C MET A 188 9.47 14.05 -15.91
N PHE A 189 9.73 12.88 -15.29
CA PHE A 189 10.40 12.84 -14.00
C PHE A 189 11.86 13.33 -14.04
N PRO A 190 12.72 12.90 -14.99
CA PRO A 190 14.05 13.50 -15.16
C PRO A 190 14.01 15.02 -15.32
N MET A 191 13.13 15.53 -16.20
CA MET A 191 12.97 16.97 -16.42
C MET A 191 12.54 17.71 -15.15
N LEU A 192 11.54 17.20 -14.42
CA LEU A 192 11.09 17.80 -13.16
C LEU A 192 12.17 17.74 -12.08
N ALA A 193 12.97 16.68 -12.02
CA ALA A 193 14.07 16.57 -11.07
C ALA A 193 15.15 17.62 -11.34
N GLU A 194 15.57 17.79 -12.59
CA GLU A 194 16.54 18.79 -13.01
C GLU A 194 16.06 20.23 -12.71
N ASN A 195 14.76 20.48 -12.89
CA ASN A 195 14.15 21.79 -12.65
C ASN A 195 13.68 22.02 -11.20
N GLY A 196 13.94 21.08 -10.28
CA GLY A 196 13.55 21.19 -8.86
C GLY A 196 12.06 21.03 -8.57
N GLY A 197 11.27 20.55 -9.53
CA GLY A 197 9.82 20.32 -9.42
C GLY A 197 9.42 18.90 -8.98
N LEU A 198 10.37 17.99 -8.77
CA LEU A 198 10.08 16.62 -8.35
C LEU A 198 10.31 16.44 -6.84
N GLY A 199 9.22 16.34 -6.10
CA GLY A 199 9.23 15.99 -4.68
C GLY A 199 9.27 14.47 -4.48
N TYR A 200 9.58 14.05 -3.26
CA TYR A 200 9.50 12.65 -2.85
C TYR A 200 8.67 12.48 -1.57
N TYR A 201 8.07 11.31 -1.41
CA TYR A 201 7.54 10.79 -0.14
C TYR A 201 8.28 9.50 0.20
N LYS A 202 8.71 9.36 1.45
CA LYS A 202 9.45 8.19 1.93
C LYS A 202 8.83 7.73 3.24
N GLU A 203 8.73 6.42 3.41
CA GLU A 203 8.25 5.79 4.63
C GLU A 203 9.09 4.56 4.93
N ASP A 204 9.76 4.55 6.10
CA ASP A 204 10.66 3.46 6.48
C ASP A 204 9.90 2.35 7.21
N GLY A 205 10.28 1.10 6.93
CA GLY A 205 9.74 -0.08 7.61
C GLY A 205 8.32 -0.49 7.18
N VAL A 206 7.86 -0.03 6.03
CA VAL A 206 6.63 -0.51 5.38
C VAL A 206 6.96 -1.55 4.32
N PHE A 207 6.06 -2.51 4.11
CA PHE A 207 6.20 -3.49 3.04
C PHE A 207 6.05 -2.80 1.67
N TRP A 208 6.92 -3.19 0.73
CA TRP A 208 6.83 -2.82 -0.67
C TRP A 208 7.44 -3.93 -1.52
N ALA A 209 6.75 -4.32 -2.59
CA ALA A 209 7.22 -5.25 -3.59
C ALA A 209 6.55 -4.95 -4.95
N THR A 210 7.28 -5.21 -6.03
CA THR A 210 6.72 -5.38 -7.37
C THR A 210 6.31 -6.84 -7.55
N VAL A 211 5.34 -7.11 -8.42
CA VAL A 211 4.95 -8.46 -8.83
C VAL A 211 5.27 -8.62 -10.30
N ASP A 212 6.56 -8.63 -10.62
CA ASP A 212 7.07 -8.71 -11.98
C ASP A 212 7.54 -10.12 -12.36
N THR A 213 7.93 -10.90 -11.36
CA THR A 213 8.46 -12.26 -11.49
C THR A 213 7.75 -13.21 -10.54
N VAL A 214 7.80 -14.51 -10.85
CA VAL A 214 7.23 -15.56 -9.97
C VAL A 214 7.84 -15.50 -8.56
N ARG A 215 9.14 -15.23 -8.45
CA ARG A 215 9.82 -15.10 -7.15
C ARG A 215 9.22 -13.98 -6.30
N GLU A 216 8.97 -12.82 -6.89
CA GLU A 216 8.39 -11.70 -6.15
C GLU A 216 6.92 -11.97 -5.79
N LEU A 217 6.17 -12.63 -6.68
CA LEU A 217 4.82 -13.10 -6.36
C LEU A 217 4.83 -14.03 -5.14
N ASP A 218 5.79 -14.95 -5.04
CA ASP A 218 5.92 -15.85 -3.89
C ASP A 218 6.28 -15.08 -2.61
N GLU A 219 7.13 -14.05 -2.70
CA GLU A 219 7.44 -13.17 -1.57
C GLU A 219 6.19 -12.41 -1.09
N VAL A 220 5.39 -11.87 -2.01
CA VAL A 220 4.12 -11.22 -1.67
C VAL A 220 3.13 -12.24 -1.08
N ARG A 221 2.96 -13.42 -1.67
CA ARG A 221 2.07 -14.46 -1.14
C ARG A 221 2.47 -14.90 0.26
N LYS A 222 3.77 -15.02 0.52
CA LYS A 222 4.29 -15.32 1.87
C LYS A 222 3.94 -14.20 2.86
N GLU A 223 4.10 -12.94 2.48
CA GLU A 223 3.69 -11.80 3.30
C GLU A 223 2.17 -11.77 3.55
N TYR A 224 1.37 -12.17 2.55
CA TYR A 224 -0.09 -12.16 2.62
C TYR A 224 -0.72 -13.41 3.24
N GLY A 225 0.05 -14.47 3.45
CA GLY A 225 -0.46 -15.79 3.86
C GLY A 225 -1.23 -15.78 5.19
N ASN A 226 -0.89 -14.88 6.11
CA ASN A 226 -1.60 -14.70 7.38
C ASN A 226 -2.07 -13.26 7.62
N LYS A 227 -2.00 -12.41 6.59
CA LYS A 227 -2.27 -10.97 6.67
C LYS A 227 -3.68 -10.63 6.21
N THR A 228 -4.35 -9.78 6.99
CA THR A 228 -5.62 -9.18 6.65
C THR A 228 -5.46 -7.66 6.69
N ASP A 229 -5.63 -7.03 5.52
CA ASP A 229 -5.60 -5.57 5.44
C ASP A 229 -6.76 -4.96 6.22
N LYS A 230 -6.49 -3.79 6.81
CA LYS A 230 -7.46 -2.96 7.51
C LYS A 230 -7.30 -1.52 7.03
N PRO A 231 -8.35 -0.68 7.09
CA PRO A 231 -8.22 0.71 6.64
C PRO A 231 -7.09 1.47 7.34
N TRP A 232 -6.82 1.12 8.61
CA TRP A 232 -5.76 1.69 9.43
C TRP A 232 -4.38 1.03 9.28
N GLY A 233 -4.28 -0.11 8.61
CA GLY A 233 -3.03 -0.86 8.49
C GLY A 233 -3.27 -2.31 8.10
N TYR A 234 -2.85 -3.24 8.95
CA TYR A 234 -3.16 -4.66 8.80
C TYR A 234 -3.09 -5.39 10.14
N GLU A 235 -3.69 -6.58 10.20
CA GLU A 235 -3.43 -7.57 11.23
C GLU A 235 -2.82 -8.84 10.60
N LYS A 236 -1.94 -9.53 11.33
CA LYS A 236 -1.43 -10.85 10.99
C LYS A 236 -1.71 -11.82 12.12
N VAL A 237 -2.30 -12.98 11.82
CA VAL A 237 -2.45 -14.05 12.81
C VAL A 237 -1.13 -14.83 12.88
N LEU A 238 -0.43 -14.72 14.00
CA LEU A 238 0.87 -15.39 14.19
C LEU A 238 0.70 -16.79 14.79
N ILE A 239 -0.14 -16.91 15.81
CA ILE A 239 -0.42 -18.16 16.52
C ILE A 239 -1.92 -18.21 16.82
N SER A 240 -2.56 -19.35 16.56
CA SER A 240 -3.95 -19.60 16.92
C SER A 240 -4.07 -21.00 17.48
N THR A 241 -4.52 -21.12 18.73
CA THR A 241 -4.70 -22.39 19.44
C THR A 241 -6.04 -22.41 20.15
N ASP A 242 -6.39 -23.53 20.77
CA ASP A 242 -7.55 -23.68 21.65
C ASP A 242 -7.40 -22.90 22.99
N LYS A 243 -6.21 -22.36 23.28
CA LYS A 243 -5.90 -21.70 24.56
C LYS A 243 -5.58 -20.23 24.43
N TYR A 244 -4.92 -19.83 23.36
CA TYR A 244 -4.51 -18.45 23.12
C TYR A 244 -4.37 -18.14 21.63
N LEU A 245 -4.42 -16.86 21.34
CA LEU A 245 -4.28 -16.25 20.02
C LEU A 245 -3.20 -15.16 20.11
N THR A 246 -2.36 -15.08 19.09
CA THR A 246 -1.38 -14.00 18.95
C THR A 246 -1.54 -13.35 17.58
N LYS A 247 -1.72 -12.04 17.58
CA LYS A 247 -1.79 -11.22 16.38
C LYS A 247 -0.70 -10.16 16.39
N GLU A 248 -0.14 -9.87 15.22
CA GLU A 248 0.61 -8.64 14.99
C GLU A 248 -0.30 -7.62 14.33
N LEU A 249 -0.39 -6.43 14.90
CA LEU A 249 -1.10 -5.31 14.29
C LEU A 249 -0.06 -4.28 13.85
N PHE A 250 -0.19 -3.83 12.62
CA PHE A 250 0.48 -2.63 12.12
C PHE A 250 -0.55 -1.53 11.94
N ILE A 251 -0.34 -0.39 12.59
CA ILE A 251 -1.22 0.78 12.49
C ILE A 251 -0.39 1.93 11.91
N ARG A 252 -0.85 2.49 10.80
CA ARG A 252 -0.19 3.61 10.12
C ARG A 252 -0.26 4.87 10.99
N SER A 253 0.79 5.70 10.93
CA SER A 253 0.83 7.02 11.57
C SER A 253 -0.39 7.86 11.16
N GLY A 254 -1.10 8.41 12.15
CA GLY A 254 -2.30 9.21 11.96
C GLY A 254 -3.58 8.40 11.71
N TYR A 255 -3.54 7.08 11.86
CA TYR A 255 -4.70 6.19 11.81
C TYR A 255 -5.02 5.63 13.18
N GLN A 256 -6.24 5.09 13.29
CA GLN A 256 -6.73 4.41 14.48
C GLN A 256 -7.60 3.20 14.14
N THR A 257 -7.70 2.24 15.06
CA THR A 257 -8.66 1.14 14.94
C THR A 257 -10.11 1.63 15.10
N SER A 258 -11.10 0.79 14.83
CA SER A 258 -12.48 1.11 15.23
C SER A 258 -12.57 1.34 16.75
N PHE A 259 -13.51 2.13 17.22
CA PHE A 259 -13.86 2.11 18.64
C PHE A 259 -14.71 0.85 18.89
N HIS A 260 -14.21 -0.07 19.69
CA HIS A 260 -14.78 -1.41 19.82
C HIS A 260 -14.53 -1.99 21.20
N LYS A 261 -15.22 -3.09 21.49
CA LYS A 261 -14.99 -3.89 22.70
C LYS A 261 -14.99 -5.37 22.34
N HIS A 262 -14.47 -6.16 23.27
CA HIS A 262 -14.47 -7.62 23.16
C HIS A 262 -15.32 -8.27 24.25
N PRO A 263 -16.46 -8.89 23.93
CA PRO A 263 -17.33 -9.48 24.96
C PRO A 263 -16.67 -10.52 25.86
N ARG A 264 -15.71 -11.29 25.32
CA ARG A 264 -15.07 -12.43 25.97
C ARG A 264 -13.54 -12.36 25.95
N LYS A 265 -12.97 -11.70 24.95
CA LYS A 265 -11.53 -11.65 24.72
C LYS A 265 -10.87 -10.80 25.81
N ASP A 266 -10.09 -11.46 26.64
CA ASP A 266 -9.07 -10.81 27.49
C ASP A 266 -7.77 -10.76 26.70
N GLU A 267 -7.19 -9.58 26.57
CA GLU A 267 -6.03 -9.33 25.70
C GLU A 267 -4.96 -8.48 26.38
N THR A 268 -3.72 -8.74 26.00
CA THR A 268 -2.56 -7.96 26.40
C THR A 268 -1.77 -7.61 25.15
N MET A 269 -1.49 -6.33 24.98
CA MET A 269 -0.70 -5.81 23.89
C MET A 269 0.71 -5.50 24.37
N TYR A 270 1.69 -5.89 23.57
CA TYR A 270 3.09 -5.51 23.73
C TYR A 270 3.54 -4.65 22.55
N ILE A 271 4.06 -3.46 22.82
CA ILE A 271 4.44 -2.50 21.78
C ILE A 271 5.82 -2.83 21.24
N MET A 272 5.86 -3.36 20.02
CA MET A 272 7.10 -3.74 19.33
C MET A 272 7.83 -2.54 18.74
N LYS A 273 7.07 -1.54 18.27
CA LYS A 273 7.59 -0.30 17.65
C LYS A 273 6.53 0.78 17.64
N GLY A 274 6.96 2.04 17.68
CA GLY A 274 6.11 3.20 17.46
C GLY A 274 5.64 3.84 18.76
N VAL A 275 4.80 4.86 18.60
CA VAL A 275 4.24 5.68 19.67
C VAL A 275 2.79 5.93 19.36
N GLY A 276 1.96 5.97 20.40
CA GLY A 276 0.54 6.21 20.28
C GLY A 276 -0.15 6.27 21.62
N TYR A 277 -1.46 6.07 21.60
CA TYR A 277 -2.26 5.93 22.80
C TYR A 277 -3.46 5.04 22.54
N ILE A 278 -3.98 4.42 23.59
CA ILE A 278 -5.29 3.79 23.61
C ILE A 278 -6.26 4.82 24.18
N GLU A 279 -7.35 5.05 23.47
CA GLU A 279 -8.44 5.90 23.93
C GLU A 279 -9.58 5.00 24.42
N PHE A 280 -9.89 5.15 25.70
CA PHE A 280 -11.02 4.55 26.39
C PHE A 280 -12.18 5.57 26.45
N GLU A 281 -13.30 5.21 27.07
CA GLU A 281 -14.46 6.11 27.19
C GLU A 281 -14.17 7.36 28.04
N ASP A 282 -13.31 7.24 29.05
CA ASP A 282 -13.09 8.25 30.10
C ASP A 282 -11.66 8.80 30.14
N HIS A 283 -10.68 8.11 29.55
CA HIS A 283 -9.27 8.51 29.58
C HIS A 283 -8.47 8.02 28.37
N LYS A 284 -7.19 8.42 28.33
CA LYS A 284 -6.20 7.96 27.35
C LYS A 284 -5.00 7.38 28.07
N GLU A 285 -4.50 6.25 27.57
CA GLU A 285 -3.27 5.64 28.03
C GLU A 285 -2.24 5.71 26.90
N PHE A 286 -1.16 6.48 27.12
CA PHE A 286 -0.09 6.64 26.13
C PHE A 286 0.89 5.49 26.19
N PHE A 287 1.41 5.10 25.03
CA PHE A 287 2.39 4.02 24.93
C PHE A 287 3.55 4.35 24.00
N GLN A 288 4.66 3.67 24.25
CA GLN A 288 5.87 3.64 23.43
C GLN A 288 6.43 2.20 23.37
N MET A 289 7.48 2.01 22.56
CA MET A 289 8.15 0.71 22.44
C MET A 289 8.56 0.13 23.80
N GLY A 290 8.20 -1.14 24.02
CA GLY A 290 8.47 -1.89 25.26
C GLY A 290 7.35 -1.86 26.29
N ASP A 291 6.35 -1.00 26.12
CA ASP A 291 5.20 -0.95 27.02
C ASP A 291 4.28 -2.17 26.84
N THR A 292 3.56 -2.52 27.91
CA THR A 292 2.55 -3.58 27.93
C THR A 292 1.24 -3.02 28.46
N ILE A 293 0.15 -3.25 27.74
CA ILE A 293 -1.18 -2.77 28.14
C ILE A 293 -2.17 -3.92 28.04
N ARG A 294 -2.91 -4.18 29.13
CA ARG A 294 -3.99 -5.17 29.16
C ARG A 294 -5.32 -4.49 28.94
N ILE A 295 -6.15 -5.08 28.09
CA ILE A 295 -7.53 -4.67 27.89
C ILE A 295 -8.43 -5.81 28.35
N GLU A 296 -9.23 -5.53 29.38
CA GLU A 296 -10.16 -6.50 29.94
C GLU A 296 -11.40 -6.66 29.04
N PRO A 297 -12.09 -7.81 29.12
CA PRO A 297 -13.34 -8.02 28.39
C PRO A 297 -14.35 -6.90 28.66
N ASN A 298 -15.11 -6.56 27.62
CA ASN A 298 -16.13 -5.52 27.56
C ASN A 298 -15.64 -4.08 27.70
N VAL A 299 -14.33 -3.83 27.85
CA VAL A 299 -13.77 -2.46 27.89
C VAL A 299 -13.73 -1.87 26.48
N PRO A 300 -14.50 -0.80 26.19
CA PRO A 300 -14.45 -0.11 24.91
C PRO A 300 -13.15 0.66 24.73
N HIS A 301 -12.51 0.50 23.58
CA HIS A 301 -11.27 1.16 23.28
C HIS A 301 -11.05 1.36 21.77
N THR A 302 -10.11 2.25 21.42
CA THR A 302 -9.50 2.38 20.10
C THR A 302 -8.00 2.61 20.27
N ILE A 303 -7.21 2.05 19.36
CA ILE A 303 -5.76 2.21 19.36
C ILE A 303 -5.44 3.28 18.32
N VAL A 304 -4.78 4.35 18.75
CA VAL A 304 -4.39 5.48 17.91
C VAL A 304 -2.87 5.52 17.77
N ALA A 305 -2.39 5.53 16.54
CA ALA A 305 -0.97 5.52 16.24
C ALA A 305 -0.51 6.93 15.82
N THR A 306 0.35 7.57 16.62
CA THR A 306 0.96 8.87 16.23
C THR A 306 2.13 8.64 15.28
N GLU A 307 2.84 7.52 15.45
CA GLU A 307 3.84 7.01 14.52
C GLU A 307 3.42 5.64 13.97
N ASN A 308 4.08 5.16 12.91
CA ASN A 308 3.87 3.79 12.44
C ASN A 308 4.14 2.81 13.58
N THR A 309 3.09 2.13 14.02
CA THR A 309 3.08 1.32 15.24
C THR A 309 2.94 -0.14 14.88
N VAL A 310 3.80 -0.98 15.47
CA VAL A 310 3.69 -2.43 15.44
C VAL A 310 3.48 -2.89 16.88
N LEU A 311 2.44 -3.68 17.11
CA LEU A 311 2.16 -4.28 18.41
C LEU A 311 1.81 -5.76 18.25
N HIS A 312 2.12 -6.54 19.28
CA HIS A 312 1.69 -7.92 19.40
C HIS A 312 0.57 -8.01 20.42
N GLU A 313 -0.61 -8.40 19.97
CA GLU A 313 -1.77 -8.71 20.80
C GLU A 313 -1.71 -10.20 21.15
N VAL A 314 -1.66 -10.53 22.43
CA VAL A 314 -1.83 -11.89 22.96
C VAL A 314 -3.15 -11.95 23.70
N SER A 315 -4.02 -12.87 23.33
CA SER A 315 -5.36 -12.93 23.86
C SER A 315 -5.85 -14.35 24.10
N THR A 316 -6.96 -14.45 24.84
CA THR A 316 -7.83 -15.64 24.80
C THR A 316 -8.29 -15.95 23.35
N PRO A 317 -8.61 -17.21 23.01
CA PRO A 317 -8.65 -17.71 21.63
C PRO A 317 -9.98 -17.44 20.92
N PHE A 318 -10.53 -16.22 21.08
CA PHE A 318 -11.77 -15.81 20.44
C PHE A 318 -11.47 -14.93 19.23
N LEU A 319 -11.30 -15.56 18.06
CA LEU A 319 -10.84 -14.90 16.82
C LEU A 319 -11.80 -13.80 16.34
N GLU A 320 -13.10 -14.04 16.45
CA GLU A 320 -14.18 -13.17 15.96
C GLU A 320 -15.01 -12.58 17.13
N ASP A 321 -14.33 -11.99 18.10
CA ASP A 321 -14.98 -11.42 19.31
C ASP A 321 -14.96 -9.89 19.32
N THR A 322 -15.08 -9.23 18.16
CA THR A 322 -15.05 -7.77 18.07
C THR A 322 -16.44 -7.19 17.89
N VAL A 323 -16.93 -6.43 18.87
CA VAL A 323 -18.16 -5.63 18.76
C VAL A 323 -17.78 -4.17 18.54
N ARG A 324 -18.01 -3.67 17.33
CA ARG A 324 -17.74 -2.27 16.97
C ARG A 324 -18.83 -1.35 17.48
N ILE A 325 -18.41 -0.26 18.11
CA ILE A 325 -19.28 0.80 18.62
C ILE A 325 -19.26 1.99 17.65
N LYS A 326 -18.07 2.36 17.15
CA LYS A 326 -17.89 3.41 16.16
C LYS A 326 -16.84 3.01 15.13
N ASP A 327 -17.15 3.22 13.86
CA ASP A 327 -16.21 3.02 12.76
C ASP A 327 -15.78 4.39 12.20
N TYR A 328 -14.52 4.48 11.80
CA TYR A 328 -13.91 5.70 11.26
C TYR A 328 -13.70 5.62 9.75
N TYR A 329 -13.99 4.46 9.15
CA TYR A 329 -13.74 4.18 7.74
C TYR A 329 -15.01 3.64 7.07
N SER A 330 -15.21 4.01 5.82
CA SER A 330 -16.31 3.51 4.99
C SER A 330 -16.05 2.15 4.37
N VAL A 331 -14.79 1.69 4.40
CA VAL A 331 -14.29 0.51 3.67
C VAL A 331 -13.98 -0.62 4.64
N ARG A 332 -14.24 -1.85 4.22
CA ARG A 332 -14.05 -3.06 5.02
C ARG A 332 -13.25 -4.16 4.31
#